data_AF-A0A0T6AHA1-F1
#
_entry.id   AF-A0A0T6AHA1-F1
#
_cell.length_a   1.000
_cell.length_b   1.000
_cell.length_c   1.000
_cell.angle_alpha   90.00
_cell.angle_beta   90.00
_cell.angle_gamma   90.00
#
_symmetry.space_group_name_H-M   'P 1'
#
loop_
_entity.id
_entity.type
_entity.pdbx_description
1 polymer ?
#
loop_
_entity_poly.entity_id
_entity_poly.type
_entity_poly.pdbx_seq_one_letter_code
_entity_poly.pdbx_strand_id
1 'polypeptide(L)'
;MRCPYCELAGPRRQVHRHLVDSHGETVKTEADEAEGAMAYVIVCPRCGGEIRQPVKPRWRDPGFLREFEQEIRLVAFDLLLYHLEDAHGHDLQL
;
A
#
# COMPACT_ATOMS: atom_id res chain seq x y z
N MET A 1 13.77 -10.23 -1.10
CA MET A 1 13.34 -9.08 -1.93
C MET A 1 13.93 -7.79 -1.36
N ARG A 2 14.03 -6.74 -2.18
CA ARG A 2 14.52 -5.42 -1.78
C ARG A 2 13.36 -4.45 -1.59
N CYS A 3 13.46 -3.55 -0.62
CA CYS A 3 12.53 -2.44 -0.44
C CYS A 3 12.51 -1.57 -1.73
N PRO A 4 11.33 -1.17 -2.22
CA PRO A 4 11.22 -0.32 -3.41
C PRO A 4 11.53 1.15 -3.15
N TYR A 5 11.70 1.58 -1.89
CA TYR A 5 11.95 2.98 -1.51
C TYR A 5 13.33 3.23 -0.88
N CYS A 6 14.04 2.18 -0.46
CA CYS A 6 15.35 2.31 0.20
C CYS A 6 16.20 1.05 -0.01
N GLU A 7 17.38 0.99 0.62
CA GLU A 7 18.35 -0.08 0.42
C GLU A 7 18.05 -1.38 1.18
N LEU A 8 17.09 -1.38 2.12
CA LEU A 8 16.78 -2.55 2.94
C LEU A 8 16.40 -3.75 2.07
N ALA A 9 17.00 -4.90 2.35
CA ALA A 9 16.70 -6.17 1.68
C ALA A 9 16.51 -7.28 2.70
N GLY A 10 15.60 -8.21 2.41
CA GLY A 10 15.31 -9.34 3.30
C GLY A 10 14.13 -10.20 2.84
N PRO A 11 13.64 -11.10 3.69
CA PRO A 11 12.42 -11.88 3.46
C PRO A 11 11.20 -10.97 3.32
N ARG A 12 10.20 -11.40 2.53
CA ARG A 12 8.98 -10.61 2.26
C ARG A 12 8.34 -10.02 3.52
N ARG A 13 8.17 -10.83 4.58
CA ARG A 13 7.59 -10.39 5.85
C ARG A 13 8.39 -9.26 6.52
N GLN A 14 9.73 -9.29 6.43
CA GLN A 14 10.58 -8.23 6.98
C GLN A 14 10.45 -6.94 6.16
N VAL A 15 10.46 -7.06 4.83
CA VAL A 15 10.30 -5.91 3.93
C VAL A 15 8.91 -5.28 4.08
N HIS A 16 7.86 -6.10 4.16
CA HIS A 16 6.49 -5.63 4.38
C HIS A 16 6.33 -4.85 5.69
N ARG A 17 6.85 -5.39 6.81
CA ARG A 17 6.86 -4.65 8.08
C ARG A 17 7.61 -3.32 7.97
N HIS A 18 8.79 -3.34 7.37
CA HIS A 18 9.59 -2.13 7.17
C HIS A 18 8.85 -1.07 6.32
N LEU A 19 8.13 -1.48 5.28
CA LEU A 19 7.32 -0.58 4.45
C LEU A 19 6.25 0.14 5.28
N VAL A 20 5.53 -0.60 6.12
CA VAL A 20 4.50 -0.02 6.99
C VAL A 20 5.12 0.96 7.98
N ASP A 21 6.22 0.57 8.63
CA ASP A 21 6.86 1.37 9.69
C ASP A 21 7.56 2.62 9.16
N SER A 22 8.21 2.53 7.99
CA SER A 22 9.13 3.58 7.48
C SER A 22 8.60 4.33 6.27
N HIS A 23 7.60 3.78 5.57
CA HIS A 23 7.09 4.36 4.33
C HIS A 23 5.56 4.52 4.34
N GLY A 24 4.89 4.35 5.49
CA GLY A 24 3.42 4.45 5.60
C GLY A 24 2.78 5.68 4.94
N GLU A 25 3.49 6.81 4.93
CA GLU A 25 3.04 8.08 4.30
C GLU A 25 2.92 8.01 2.77
N THR A 26 3.50 7.00 2.11
CA THR A 26 3.34 6.80 0.66
C THR A 26 1.96 6.27 0.30
N VAL A 27 1.23 5.72 1.27
CA VAL A 27 -0.17 5.30 1.10
C VAL A 27 -1.05 6.51 1.33
N LYS A 28 -1.83 6.89 0.31
CA LYS A 28 -2.78 7.99 0.38
C LYS A 28 -4.18 7.44 0.57
N THR A 29 -4.99 8.12 1.36
CA THR A 29 -6.43 7.87 1.46
C THR A 29 -7.20 9.00 0.80
N GLU A 30 -8.24 8.66 0.05
CA GLU A 30 -9.12 9.61 -0.61
C GLU A 30 -10.56 9.37 -0.17
N ALA A 31 -11.28 10.45 0.11
CA ALA A 31 -12.69 10.43 0.48
C ALA A 31 -13.45 11.44 -0.36
N ASP A 32 -14.55 11.00 -0.95
CA ASP A 32 -15.58 11.84 -1.53
C ASP A 32 -16.80 11.77 -0.60
N GLU A 33 -17.03 12.86 0.14
CA GLU A 33 -18.15 12.96 1.09
C GLU A 33 -19.51 13.04 0.38
N ALA A 34 -19.56 13.60 -0.83
CA ALA A 34 -20.81 13.76 -1.58
C ALA A 34 -21.32 12.42 -2.10
N GLU A 35 -20.40 11.58 -2.59
CA GLU A 35 -20.72 10.24 -3.10
C GLU A 35 -20.66 9.16 -2.00
N GLY A 36 -20.05 9.48 -0.86
CA GLY A 36 -19.73 8.52 0.20
C GLY A 36 -18.71 7.47 -0.25
N ALA A 37 -17.88 7.82 -1.24
CA ALA A 37 -16.86 6.95 -1.79
C ALA A 37 -15.55 7.15 -1.05
N MET A 38 -14.86 6.07 -0.72
CA MET A 38 -13.55 6.12 -0.09
C MET A 38 -12.62 5.15 -0.81
N ALA A 39 -11.34 5.49 -0.84
CA ALA A 39 -10.31 4.64 -1.40
C ALA A 39 -8.98 4.85 -0.69
N TYR A 40 -8.09 3.87 -0.83
CA TYR A 40 -6.66 4.09 -0.62
C TYR A 40 -5.89 3.83 -1.90
N VAL A 41 -4.78 4.53 -2.03
CA VAL A 41 -3.96 4.59 -3.22
C VAL A 41 -2.50 4.42 -2.82
N ILE A 42 -1.79 3.56 -3.53
CA ILE A 42 -0.33 3.49 -3.48
C ILE A 42 0.22 3.47 -4.90
N VAL A 43 1.30 4.21 -5.14
CA VAL A 43 1.97 4.27 -6.43
C VAL A 43 3.22 3.42 -6.38
N CYS A 44 3.38 2.52 -7.35
CA CYS A 44 4.60 1.76 -7.52
C CYS A 44 5.75 2.70 -7.92
N PRO A 45 6.83 2.80 -7.12
CA PRO A 45 7.93 3.70 -7.43
C PRO A 45 8.81 3.21 -8.59
N ARG A 46 8.66 1.94 -9.02
CA ARG A 46 9.43 1.39 -10.16
C ARG A 46 8.83 1.77 -11.51
N CYS A 47 7.51 1.69 -11.66
CA CYS A 47 6.84 1.90 -12.95
C CYS A 47 5.84 3.06 -12.97
N GLY A 48 5.58 3.68 -11.81
CA GLY A 48 4.55 4.72 -11.67
C GLY A 48 3.12 4.19 -11.70
N GLY A 49 2.92 2.86 -11.76
CA GLY A 49 1.60 2.24 -11.75
C GLY A 49 0.84 2.53 -10.46
N GLU A 50 -0.40 3.01 -10.59
CA GLU A 50 -1.27 3.29 -9.45
C GLU A 50 -2.07 2.04 -9.06
N ILE A 51 -2.02 1.68 -7.78
CA ILE A 51 -2.86 0.67 -7.16
C ILE A 51 -3.91 1.38 -6.31
N ARG A 52 -5.11 1.51 -6.85
CA ARG A 52 -6.27 2.11 -6.18
C ARG A 52 -7.20 1.01 -5.68
N GLN A 53 -7.61 1.10 -4.41
CA GLN A 53 -8.56 0.17 -3.81
C GLN A 53 -9.73 0.92 -3.18
N PRO A 54 -10.95 0.76 -3.73
CA PRO A 54 -12.14 1.34 -3.13
C PRO A 54 -12.50 0.62 -1.83
N VAL A 55 -12.85 1.37 -0.80
CA VAL A 55 -13.37 0.85 0.47
C VAL A 55 -14.81 1.31 0.66
N LYS A 56 -15.65 0.39 1.15
CA LYS A 56 -17.08 0.63 1.41
C LYS A 56 -17.35 0.39 2.89
N PRO A 57 -17.10 1.37 3.76
CA PRO A 57 -17.37 1.22 5.18
C PRO A 57 -18.86 1.04 5.44
N ARG A 58 -19.19 0.29 6.50
CA ARG A 58 -20.57 0.20 6.97
C ARG A 58 -21.07 1.60 7.33
N TRP A 59 -22.31 1.91 6.93
CA TRP A 59 -22.97 3.20 7.19
C TRP A 59 -22.26 4.44 6.61
N ARG A 60 -21.33 4.27 5.65
CA ARG A 60 -20.53 5.39 5.09
C ARG A 60 -19.80 6.18 6.18
N ASP A 61 -19.28 5.48 7.19
CA ASP A 61 -18.60 6.11 8.32
C ASP A 61 -17.43 6.99 7.86
N PRO A 62 -17.50 8.32 8.04
CA PRO A 62 -16.44 9.26 7.66
C PRO A 62 -15.16 9.07 8.47
N GLY A 63 -15.22 8.40 9.62
CA GLY A 63 -14.07 8.09 10.47
C GLY A 63 -13.25 6.88 10.00
N PHE A 64 -13.78 6.05 9.09
CA PHE A 64 -13.21 4.74 8.77
C PHE A 64 -11.75 4.80 8.33
N LEU A 65 -11.42 5.69 7.39
CA LEU A 65 -10.05 5.78 6.85
C LEU A 65 -9.01 6.15 7.93
N ARG A 66 -9.42 6.95 8.91
CA ARG A 66 -8.58 7.35 10.04
C ARG A 66 -8.48 6.25 11.08
N GLU A 67 -9.60 5.58 11.40
CA GLU A 67 -9.61 4.48 12.38
C GLU A 67 -8.74 3.31 11.92
N PHE A 68 -8.83 2.95 10.64
CA PHE A 68 -8.14 1.78 10.07
C PHE A 68 -6.87 2.14 9.29
N GLU A 69 -6.25 3.29 9.59
CA GLU A 69 -5.09 3.77 8.83
C GLU A 69 -3.94 2.75 8.81
N GLN A 70 -3.67 2.09 9.93
CA GLN A 70 -2.59 1.09 10.03
C GLN A 70 -2.89 -0.17 9.20
N GLU A 71 -4.12 -0.68 9.29
CA GLU A 71 -4.60 -1.82 8.53
C GLU A 71 -4.60 -1.53 7.03
N ILE A 72 -5.01 -0.33 6.64
CA ILE A 72 -4.96 0.13 5.25
C ILE A 72 -3.52 0.10 4.73
N ARG A 73 -2.55 0.63 5.50
CA ARG A 73 -1.12 0.57 5.11
C ARG A 73 -0.63 -0.86 4.96
N LEU A 74 -1.00 -1.75 5.89
CA LEU A 74 -0.64 -3.17 5.82
C LEU A 74 -1.13 -3.80 4.51
N VAL A 75 -2.40 -3.61 4.16
CA VAL A 75 -2.98 -4.18 2.94
C VAL A 75 -2.40 -3.52 1.68
N ALA A 76 -2.28 -2.19 1.66
CA ALA A 76 -1.73 -1.46 0.53
C ALA A 76 -0.30 -1.91 0.17
N PHE A 77 0.56 -2.10 1.18
CA PHE A 77 1.90 -2.62 0.94
C PHE A 77 1.94 -4.08 0.54
N ASP A 78 1.01 -4.91 1.01
CA ASP A 78 0.94 -6.30 0.55
C ASP A 78 0.59 -6.36 -0.95
N LEU A 79 -0.37 -5.53 -1.39
CA LEU A 79 -0.72 -5.35 -2.80
C LEU A 79 0.46 -4.82 -3.63
N LEU A 80 1.19 -3.81 -3.12
CA LEU A 80 2.38 -3.32 -3.81
C LEU A 80 3.43 -4.42 -3.97
N LEU A 81 3.68 -5.20 -2.92
CA LEU A 81 4.66 -6.28 -3.00
C LEU A 81 4.23 -7.38 -3.99
N TYR A 82 2.94 -7.72 -4.06
CA TYR A 82 2.44 -8.61 -5.12
C TYR A 82 2.66 -8.03 -6.50
N HIS A 83 2.33 -6.75 -6.71
CA HIS A 83 2.56 -6.07 -7.98
C HIS A 83 4.05 -6.08 -8.37
N LEU A 84 4.97 -5.81 -7.43
CA LEU A 84 6.40 -5.85 -7.68
C LEU A 84 6.87 -7.24 -8.11
N GLU A 85 6.41 -8.28 -7.43
CA GLU A 85 6.78 -9.67 -7.73
C GLU A 85 6.27 -10.12 -9.11
N ASP A 86 5.05 -9.72 -9.48
CA ASP A 86 4.42 -10.09 -10.75
C ASP A 86 4.94 -9.27 -11.93
N ALA A 87 5.01 -7.94 -11.80
CA ALA A 87 5.33 -7.03 -12.90
C ALA A 87 6.83 -6.73 -13.07
N HIS A 88 7.63 -6.89 -12.01
CA HIS A 88 9.07 -6.57 -12.03
C HIS A 88 9.96 -7.77 -11.67
N GLY A 89 9.35 -8.93 -11.42
CA GLY A 89 10.04 -10.14 -11.03
C GLY A 89 10.59 -10.09 -9.60
N HIS A 90 10.98 -11.26 -9.11
CA HIS A 90 11.94 -11.29 -8.00
C HIS A 90 13.28 -10.92 -8.61
N ASP A 91 13.87 -9.79 -8.21
CA ASP A 91 15.32 -9.62 -8.32
C ASP A 91 15.99 -10.69 -7.42
N LEU A 92 15.99 -11.95 -7.88
CA LEU A 92 16.88 -13.01 -7.47
C LEU A 92 18.22 -12.66 -8.09
N GLN A 93 18.92 -11.72 -7.47
CA GLN A 93 20.36 -11.62 -7.68
C GLN A 93 20.96 -12.92 -7.09
N LEU A 94 21.17 -13.89 -7.99
CA LEU A 94 22.12 -14.99 -7.82
C LEU A 94 23.53 -14.42 -7.58
#